data_AF-A0A9P6ITS1-F1
#
_entry.id   AF-A0A9P6ITS1-F1
#
_cell.length_a   1.000
_cell.length_b   1.000
_cell.length_c   1.000
_cell.angle_alpha   90.00
_cell.angle_beta   90.00
_cell.angle_gamma   90.00
#
_symmetry.space_group_name_H-M   'P 1'
#
loop_
_entity.id
_entity.type
_entity.pdbx_description
1 polymer ?
#
loop_
_entity_poly.entity_id
_entity_poly.type
_entity_poly.pdbx_seq_one_letter_code
_entity_poly.pdbx_strand_id
1 'polypeptide(L)'
;GKTCKQNVTRGFFKTWVIAYVVKYLIGVLPSVLTGKVLKDPGILKKGGGSDSVSFAFFLSSFLSTYKAVLCTMRFYRPTHKGDRLNAFVAGSVAGTTLFLDNNKGRRTAITLYLFTRSLQFGSSYAMKKWAERRDAKRTIDHQAQREAVDLSGRKQELVTKNGWDDILAKVMSASGATVVMSLTASVILYSCVLEPTAMPVSYWKFIMTQSGLPQKFGPMYVPLLDIFRSQFHLLRELPRGVENINIPAGVSSRDFVAENISPNIATLFPSHVHHDFQLCALLHPLTPCTGHALDVITGEFGRAAKMYGTLNFIVTLVFQHKRLLNNPKEVAYRYVQSTLRSCLFLTVYVLGAFSTPCVLRRILRKESLFIYLFNGILSGLSVLIEAPGRQMELALYCLPRALETVWNMMLKRGMVRNIRNGDVMLFSASMGVLMTLYQNDPSVINKHYLTVLTRVFGRN
;
A
#
# COMPACT_ATOMS: atom_id res chain seq x y z
N GLY A 1 -13.43 14.95 36.78
CA GLY A 1 -14.78 15.49 36.56
C GLY A 1 -14.77 16.59 35.52
N LYS A 2 -15.49 16.39 34.41
CA LYS A 2 -16.02 17.41 33.48
C LYS A 2 -17.35 16.84 32.97
N THR A 3 -18.38 17.66 32.76
CA THR A 3 -19.62 17.17 32.16
C THR A 3 -19.39 16.80 30.69
N CYS A 4 -20.16 15.87 30.13
CA CYS A 4 -19.96 15.50 28.73
C CYS A 4 -20.10 16.71 27.78
N LYS A 5 -21.07 17.60 28.06
CA LYS A 5 -21.25 18.86 27.32
C LYS A 5 -20.00 19.73 27.31
N GLN A 6 -19.36 19.93 28.48
CA GLN A 6 -18.12 20.70 28.58
C GLN A 6 -16.93 20.04 27.86
N ASN A 7 -16.86 18.70 27.86
CA ASN A 7 -15.80 17.97 27.17
C ASN A 7 -15.95 18.07 25.64
N VAL A 8 -17.19 18.03 25.15
CA VAL A 8 -17.54 18.14 23.73
C VAL A 8 -17.23 19.55 23.20
N THR A 9 -17.76 20.61 23.84
CA THR A 9 -17.61 21.99 23.33
C THR A 9 -16.16 22.48 23.39
N ARG A 10 -15.48 22.30 24.54
CA ARG A 10 -14.07 22.69 24.67
C ARG A 10 -13.16 21.85 23.77
N GLY A 11 -13.50 20.57 23.58
CA GLY A 11 -12.81 19.66 22.68
C GLY A 11 -12.91 20.10 21.22
N PHE A 12 -14.08 20.57 20.79
CA PHE A 12 -14.32 21.07 19.43
C PHE A 12 -13.39 22.24 19.09
N PHE A 13 -13.44 23.34 19.86
CA PHE A 13 -12.63 24.54 19.58
C PHE A 13 -11.13 24.25 19.62
N LYS A 14 -10.66 23.49 20.63
CA LYS A 14 -9.25 23.10 20.72
C LYS A 14 -8.81 22.31 19.49
N THR A 15 -9.62 21.33 19.07
CA THR A 15 -9.30 20.50 17.90
C THR A 15 -9.31 21.32 16.63
N TRP A 16 -10.28 22.23 16.47
CA TRP A 16 -10.38 23.08 15.29
C TRP A 16 -9.13 23.95 15.10
N VAL A 17 -8.67 24.63 16.16
CA VAL A 17 -7.45 25.46 16.11
C VAL A 17 -6.23 24.61 15.75
N ILE A 18 -6.04 23.47 16.41
CA ILE A 18 -4.90 22.58 16.13
C ILE A 18 -4.96 22.06 14.69
N ALA A 19 -6.13 21.61 14.23
CA ALA A 19 -6.31 21.06 12.90
C ALA A 19 -6.04 22.12 11.81
N TYR A 20 -6.53 23.33 12.02
CA TYR A 20 -6.28 24.46 11.13
C TYR A 20 -4.79 24.79 11.04
N VAL A 21 -4.11 24.95 12.18
CA VAL A 21 -2.67 25.25 12.24
C VAL A 21 -1.84 24.15 11.58
N VAL A 22 -2.11 22.88 11.89
CA VAL A 22 -1.40 21.75 11.28
C VAL A 22 -1.61 21.72 9.77
N LYS A 23 -2.84 21.91 9.30
CA LYS A 23 -3.15 21.89 7.86
C LYS A 23 -2.51 23.06 7.13
N TYR A 24 -2.52 24.25 7.74
CA TYR A 24 -1.83 25.45 7.25
C TYR A 24 -0.33 25.19 7.07
N LEU A 25 0.32 24.67 8.13
CA LEU A 25 1.74 24.34 8.11
C LEU A 25 2.08 23.32 7.02
N ILE A 26 1.27 22.27 6.86
CA ILE A 26 1.48 21.27 5.79
C ILE A 26 1.40 21.91 4.39
N GLY A 27 0.50 22.88 4.19
CA GLY A 27 0.36 23.58 2.91
C GLY A 27 1.49 24.58 2.61
N VAL A 28 2.13 25.12 3.65
CA VAL A 28 3.10 26.23 3.53
C VAL A 28 4.54 25.74 3.65
N LEU A 29 4.82 24.78 4.54
CA LEU A 29 6.18 24.33 4.89
C LEU A 29 7.03 23.90 3.67
N PRO A 30 6.53 23.10 2.70
CA PRO A 30 7.32 22.74 1.53
C PRO A 30 7.72 23.95 0.68
N SER A 31 6.83 24.94 0.57
CA SER A 31 7.07 26.17 -0.19
C SER A 31 8.03 27.12 0.52
N VAL A 32 8.02 27.13 1.86
CA VAL A 32 9.01 27.86 2.67
C VAL A 32 10.39 27.22 2.54
N LEU A 33 10.48 25.89 2.71
CA LEU A 33 11.73 25.15 2.60
C LEU A 33 12.38 25.24 1.21
N THR A 34 11.56 25.38 0.16
CA THR A 34 12.04 25.53 -1.23
C THR A 34 12.26 26.99 -1.64
N GLY A 35 12.09 27.95 -0.73
CA GLY A 35 12.24 29.39 -1.01
C GLY A 35 11.19 29.96 -1.97
N LYS A 36 10.17 29.19 -2.35
CA LYS A 36 9.12 29.62 -3.29
C LYS A 36 8.23 30.71 -2.72
N VAL A 37 8.09 30.79 -1.40
CA VAL A 37 7.31 31.84 -0.72
C VAL A 37 7.89 33.24 -0.94
N LEU A 38 9.21 33.36 -1.12
CA LEU A 38 9.85 34.65 -1.44
C LEU A 38 9.49 35.14 -2.85
N LYS A 39 9.15 34.22 -3.76
CA LYS A 39 8.76 34.53 -5.14
C LYS A 39 7.25 34.72 -5.30
N ASP A 40 6.44 33.98 -4.55
CA ASP A 40 4.98 34.12 -4.53
C ASP A 40 4.46 34.14 -3.08
N PRO A 41 4.33 35.33 -2.46
CA PRO A 41 3.77 35.44 -1.11
C PRO A 41 2.28 35.07 -1.04
N GLY A 42 1.58 35.00 -2.17
CA GLY A 42 0.18 34.57 -2.25
C GLY A 42 -0.05 33.13 -1.78
N ILE A 43 1.00 32.31 -1.72
CA ILE A 43 0.99 30.95 -1.16
C ILE A 43 0.57 30.95 0.32
N LEU A 44 0.98 31.95 1.11
CA LEU A 44 0.60 32.05 2.52
C LEU A 44 -0.91 32.24 2.69
N LYS A 45 -1.50 33.10 1.86
CA LYS A 45 -2.95 33.35 1.86
C LYS A 45 -3.73 32.12 1.38
N LYS A 46 -3.23 31.43 0.33
CA LYS A 46 -3.82 30.18 -0.17
C LYS A 46 -3.76 29.06 0.86
N GLY A 47 -2.65 28.93 1.60
CA GLY A 47 -2.48 27.93 2.65
C GLY A 47 -3.48 28.07 3.80
N GLY A 48 -3.91 29.30 4.12
CA GLY A 48 -4.94 29.60 5.12
C GLY A 48 -6.36 29.70 4.56
N GLY A 49 -6.56 29.33 3.31
CA GLY A 49 -7.86 29.50 2.64
C GLY A 49 -8.94 28.50 3.09
N SER A 50 -10.04 28.48 2.33
CA SER A 50 -11.22 27.66 2.60
C SER A 50 -10.92 26.15 2.77
N ASP A 51 -9.86 25.62 2.15
CA ASP A 51 -9.47 24.20 2.30
C ASP A 51 -9.05 23.86 3.74
N SER A 52 -8.25 24.72 4.37
CA SER A 52 -7.76 24.52 5.74
C SER A 52 -8.90 24.66 6.75
N VAL A 53 -9.82 25.58 6.50
CA VAL A 53 -11.04 25.76 7.29
C VAL A 53 -11.96 24.54 7.19
N SER A 54 -12.25 24.06 5.98
CA SER A 54 -13.08 22.87 5.73
C SER A 54 -12.50 21.63 6.40
N PHE A 55 -11.19 21.41 6.29
CA PHE A 55 -10.53 20.29 6.97
C PHE A 55 -10.61 20.41 8.51
N ALA A 56 -10.40 21.60 9.07
CA ALA A 56 -10.51 21.83 10.50
C ALA A 56 -11.93 21.60 11.03
N PHE A 57 -12.95 22.03 10.28
CA PHE A 57 -14.36 21.75 10.60
C PHE A 57 -14.70 20.28 10.53
N PHE A 58 -14.21 19.56 9.52
CA PHE A 58 -14.34 18.11 9.44
C PHE A 58 -13.77 17.45 10.70
N LEU A 59 -12.49 17.68 11.03
CA LEU A 59 -11.82 16.95 12.11
C LEU A 59 -12.38 17.32 13.49
N SER A 60 -12.73 18.58 13.72
CA SER A 60 -13.34 19.04 14.99
C SER A 60 -14.75 18.50 15.19
N SER A 61 -15.59 18.55 14.15
CA SER A 61 -16.94 17.96 14.18
C SER A 61 -16.87 16.46 14.41
N PHE A 62 -15.95 15.78 13.71
CA PHE A 62 -15.72 14.36 13.86
C PHE A 62 -15.46 13.94 15.31
N LEU A 63 -14.49 14.56 16.00
CA LEU A 63 -14.16 14.23 17.39
C LEU A 63 -15.27 14.62 18.38
N SER A 64 -15.92 15.76 18.12
CA SER A 64 -17.02 16.26 18.93
C SER A 64 -18.22 15.32 18.88
N THR A 65 -18.66 14.95 17.67
CA THR A 65 -19.76 14.00 17.43
C THR A 65 -19.45 12.64 18.03
N TYR A 66 -18.22 12.12 17.86
CA TYR A 66 -17.81 10.85 18.45
C TYR A 66 -18.00 10.85 19.97
N LYS A 67 -17.47 11.87 20.67
CA LYS A 67 -17.57 11.98 22.12
C LYS A 67 -19.02 12.16 22.59
N ALA A 68 -19.78 13.00 21.89
CA ALA A 68 -21.18 13.24 22.20
C ALA A 68 -22.00 11.95 22.09
N VAL A 69 -21.92 11.25 20.95
CA VAL A 69 -22.65 10.00 20.72
C VAL A 69 -22.21 8.92 21.71
N LEU A 70 -20.91 8.78 21.96
CA LEU A 70 -20.40 7.79 22.91
C LEU A 70 -20.89 8.05 24.33
N CYS A 71 -20.84 9.30 24.81
CA CYS A 71 -21.39 9.65 26.13
C CYS A 71 -22.88 9.32 26.22
N THR A 72 -23.66 9.73 25.22
CA THR A 72 -25.11 9.49 25.19
C THR A 72 -25.41 8.00 25.19
N MET A 73 -24.71 7.21 24.38
CA MET A 73 -24.85 5.75 24.34
C MET A 73 -24.48 5.10 25.67
N ARG A 74 -23.41 5.54 26.34
CA ARG A 74 -23.01 5.02 27.66
C ARG A 74 -23.99 5.42 28.77
N PHE A 75 -24.63 6.60 28.65
CA PHE A 75 -25.69 7.02 29.57
C PHE A 75 -26.92 6.11 29.46
N TYR A 76 -27.37 5.79 28.24
CA TYR A 76 -28.51 4.89 28.03
C TYR A 76 -28.16 3.40 28.17
N ARG A 77 -26.92 3.01 27.91
CA ARG A 77 -26.43 1.63 27.94
C ARG A 77 -25.10 1.52 28.72
N PRO A 78 -25.14 1.52 30.05
CA PRO A 78 -23.96 1.54 30.91
C PRO A 78 -23.22 0.20 31.02
N THR A 79 -23.77 -0.90 30.48
CA THR A 79 -23.17 -2.24 30.62
C THR A 79 -21.89 -2.39 29.81
N HIS A 80 -20.85 -2.97 30.43
CA HIS A 80 -19.54 -3.20 29.80
C HIS A 80 -19.62 -4.10 28.55
N LYS A 81 -20.65 -4.94 28.43
CA LYS A 81 -20.92 -5.74 27.20
C LYS A 81 -21.42 -4.88 26.03
N GLY A 82 -22.07 -3.74 26.30
CA GLY A 82 -22.58 -2.81 25.29
C GLY A 82 -21.53 -1.88 24.70
N ASP A 83 -20.35 -1.75 25.33
CA ASP A 83 -19.36 -0.73 24.96
C ASP A 83 -18.78 -0.93 23.55
N ARG A 84 -18.71 -2.18 23.07
CA ARG A 84 -18.35 -2.49 21.67
C ARG A 84 -19.33 -1.88 20.66
N LEU A 85 -20.63 -2.04 20.91
CA LEU A 85 -21.66 -1.49 20.03
C LEU A 85 -21.73 0.05 20.18
N ASN A 86 -21.58 0.57 21.40
CA ASN A 86 -21.52 1.99 21.66
C ASN A 86 -20.38 2.66 20.88
N ALA A 87 -19.17 2.09 20.93
CA ALA A 87 -18.00 2.57 20.20
C ALA A 87 -18.17 2.46 18.69
N PHE A 88 -18.75 1.36 18.19
CA PHE A 88 -19.02 1.17 16.76
C PHE A 88 -19.98 2.23 16.22
N VAL A 89 -21.12 2.43 16.90
CA VAL A 89 -22.13 3.41 16.51
C VAL A 89 -21.57 4.82 16.62
N ALA A 90 -20.88 5.16 17.70
CA ALA A 90 -20.25 6.48 17.85
C ALA A 90 -19.23 6.76 16.74
N GLY A 91 -18.37 5.78 16.41
CA GLY A 91 -17.41 5.90 15.32
C GLY A 91 -18.09 6.05 13.95
N SER A 92 -19.15 5.29 13.71
CA SER A 92 -19.89 5.30 12.44
C SER A 92 -20.66 6.61 12.24
N VAL A 93 -21.37 7.09 13.26
CA VAL A 93 -22.10 8.37 13.22
C VAL A 93 -21.12 9.53 13.07
N ALA A 94 -20.02 9.55 13.84
CA ALA A 94 -18.97 10.55 13.68
C ALA A 94 -18.38 10.53 12.28
N GLY A 95 -18.23 9.34 11.68
CA GLY A 95 -17.72 9.14 10.33
C GLY A 95 -18.43 9.97 9.26
N THR A 96 -19.74 10.19 9.40
CA THR A 96 -20.54 10.97 8.46
C THR A 96 -20.06 12.42 8.31
N THR A 97 -19.36 12.97 9.32
CA THR A 97 -18.79 14.33 9.26
C THR A 97 -17.74 14.51 8.17
N LEU A 98 -17.25 13.44 7.53
CA LEU A 98 -16.40 13.52 6.34
C LEU A 98 -17.07 14.32 5.19
N PHE A 99 -18.40 14.45 5.19
CA PHE A 99 -19.12 15.34 4.27
C PHE A 99 -18.67 16.80 4.33
N LEU A 100 -18.15 17.25 5.48
CA LEU A 100 -17.68 18.62 5.68
C LEU A 100 -16.36 18.91 4.96
N ASP A 101 -15.64 17.87 4.52
CA ASP A 101 -14.43 18.02 3.72
C ASP A 101 -14.80 18.19 2.23
N ASN A 102 -14.56 19.38 1.69
CA ASN A 102 -14.89 19.69 0.30
C ASN A 102 -13.89 19.08 -0.71
N ASN A 103 -12.73 18.60 -0.26
CA ASN A 103 -11.71 18.06 -1.14
C ASN A 103 -11.93 16.56 -1.38
N LYS A 104 -12.56 16.21 -2.51
CA LYS A 104 -12.84 14.81 -2.87
C LYS A 104 -11.58 13.92 -2.89
N GLY A 105 -10.47 14.41 -3.43
CA GLY A 105 -9.22 13.63 -3.48
C GLY A 105 -8.68 13.30 -2.08
N ARG A 106 -8.73 14.27 -1.16
CA ARG A 106 -8.38 14.05 0.26
C ARG A 106 -9.35 13.10 0.94
N ARG A 107 -10.67 13.25 0.72
CA ARG A 107 -11.69 12.35 1.27
C ARG A 107 -11.45 10.90 0.87
N THR A 108 -11.24 10.63 -0.41
CA THR A 108 -10.95 9.29 -0.92
C THR A 108 -9.65 8.74 -0.31
N ALA A 109 -8.59 9.55 -0.24
CA ALA A 109 -7.32 9.12 0.34
C ALA A 109 -7.43 8.79 1.85
N ILE A 110 -8.10 9.64 2.64
CA ILE A 110 -8.34 9.39 4.07
C ILE A 110 -9.22 8.16 4.26
N THR A 111 -10.26 8.01 3.45
CA THR A 111 -11.18 6.86 3.48
C THR A 111 -10.45 5.55 3.22
N LEU A 112 -9.71 5.46 2.12
CA LEU A 112 -8.97 4.25 1.77
C LEU A 112 -7.89 3.93 2.81
N TYR A 113 -7.23 4.96 3.36
CA TYR A 113 -6.27 4.76 4.42
C TYR A 113 -6.90 4.21 5.70
N LEU A 114 -8.00 4.78 6.17
CA LEU A 114 -8.68 4.26 7.36
C LEU A 114 -9.32 2.89 7.11
N PHE A 115 -9.83 2.65 5.91
CA PHE A 115 -10.35 1.36 5.52
C PHE A 115 -9.27 0.28 5.62
N THR A 116 -8.09 0.49 5.03
CA THR A 116 -6.99 -0.48 5.13
C THR A 116 -6.48 -0.65 6.56
N ARG A 117 -6.47 0.40 7.38
CA ARG A 117 -6.15 0.28 8.81
C ARG A 117 -7.20 -0.49 9.60
N SER A 118 -8.49 -0.30 9.30
CA SER A 118 -9.58 -1.07 9.91
C SER A 118 -9.49 -2.55 9.54
N LEU A 119 -9.16 -2.87 8.28
CA LEU A 119 -8.88 -4.23 7.84
C LEU A 119 -7.66 -4.81 8.56
N GLN A 120 -6.54 -4.08 8.60
CA GLN A 120 -5.32 -4.53 9.27
C GLN A 120 -5.58 -4.88 10.75
N PHE A 121 -6.15 -3.94 11.52
CA PHE A 121 -6.39 -4.17 12.95
C PHE A 121 -7.52 -5.17 13.17
N GLY A 122 -8.54 -5.21 12.30
CA GLY A 122 -9.59 -6.22 12.33
C GLY A 122 -9.03 -7.64 12.10
N SER A 123 -8.13 -7.81 11.13
CA SER A 123 -7.42 -9.07 10.91
C SER A 123 -6.54 -9.43 12.09
N SER A 124 -5.79 -8.48 12.66
CA SER A 124 -5.00 -8.73 13.88
C SER A 124 -5.88 -9.13 15.08
N TYR A 125 -7.08 -8.56 15.21
CA TYR A 125 -8.05 -8.94 16.24
C TYR A 125 -8.56 -10.37 16.02
N ALA A 126 -8.96 -10.70 14.79
CA ALA A 126 -9.39 -12.03 14.41
C ALA A 126 -8.28 -13.07 14.69
N MET A 127 -7.03 -12.75 14.35
CA MET A 127 -5.87 -13.60 14.63
C MET A 127 -5.63 -13.78 16.13
N LYS A 128 -5.76 -12.73 16.93
CA LYS A 128 -5.67 -12.82 18.40
C LYS A 128 -6.75 -13.75 18.95
N LYS A 129 -8.02 -13.56 18.55
CA LYS A 129 -9.13 -14.41 19.00
C LYS A 129 -9.01 -15.86 18.55
N TRP A 130 -8.49 -16.08 17.35
CA TRP A 130 -8.19 -17.41 16.87
C TRP A 130 -7.07 -18.06 17.67
N ALA A 131 -6.00 -17.33 18.00
CA ALA A 131 -4.92 -17.82 18.85
C ALA A 131 -5.40 -18.17 20.27
N GLU A 132 -6.19 -17.31 20.92
CA GLU A 132 -6.79 -17.57 22.23
C GLU A 132 -7.63 -18.88 22.23
N ARG A 133 -8.42 -19.11 21.17
CA ARG A 133 -9.20 -20.35 21.02
C ARG A 133 -8.33 -21.58 20.85
N ARG A 134 -7.24 -21.47 20.08
CA ARG A 134 -6.28 -22.58 19.90
C ARG A 134 -5.57 -22.91 21.21
N ASP A 135 -5.12 -21.90 21.94
CA ASP A 135 -4.42 -22.10 23.21
C ASP A 135 -5.35 -22.69 24.29
N ALA A 136 -6.61 -22.27 24.31
CA ALA A 136 -7.63 -22.89 25.17
C ALA A 136 -7.86 -24.36 24.83
N LYS A 137 -8.01 -24.69 23.54
CA LYS A 137 -8.14 -26.09 23.08
C LYS A 137 -6.92 -26.92 23.48
N ARG A 138 -5.70 -26.40 23.28
CA ARG A 138 -4.46 -27.07 23.69
C ARG A 138 -4.39 -27.30 25.19
N THR A 139 -4.85 -26.36 26.00
CA THR A 139 -4.86 -26.50 27.46
C THR A 139 -5.81 -27.61 27.90
N ILE A 140 -6.99 -27.70 27.29
CA ILE A 140 -7.95 -28.78 27.52
C ILE A 140 -7.35 -30.13 27.11
N ASP A 141 -6.76 -30.22 25.91
CA ASP A 141 -6.14 -31.45 25.42
C ASP A 141 -4.97 -31.89 26.33
N HIS A 142 -4.14 -30.95 26.80
CA HIS A 142 -3.07 -31.23 27.75
C HIS A 142 -3.58 -31.70 29.10
N GLN A 143 -4.68 -31.12 29.61
CA GLN A 143 -5.31 -31.55 30.85
C GLN A 143 -5.85 -32.97 30.74
N ALA A 144 -6.58 -33.28 29.67
CA ALA A 144 -7.10 -34.63 29.41
C ALA A 144 -5.99 -35.68 29.27
N GLN A 145 -4.89 -35.35 28.59
CA GLN A 145 -3.73 -36.23 28.49
C GLN A 145 -3.05 -36.45 29.84
N ARG A 146 -2.90 -35.39 30.65
CA ARG A 146 -2.32 -35.50 31.99
C ARG A 146 -3.14 -36.41 32.89
N GLU A 147 -4.46 -36.24 32.90
CA GLU A 147 -5.38 -37.11 33.64
C GLU A 147 -5.26 -38.57 33.18
N ALA A 148 -5.17 -38.82 31.87
CA ALA A 148 -4.99 -40.17 31.33
C ALA A 148 -3.66 -40.81 31.74
N VAL A 149 -2.57 -40.04 31.76
CA VAL A 149 -1.24 -40.52 32.20
C VAL A 149 -1.26 -40.81 33.71
N ASP A 150 -1.81 -39.91 34.52
CA ASP A 150 -1.93 -40.07 35.97
C ASP A 150 -2.77 -41.34 36.31
N LEU A 151 -3.85 -41.61 35.57
CA LEU A 151 -4.66 -42.83 35.71
C LEU A 151 -3.92 -44.11 35.29
N SER A 152 -3.03 -44.03 34.30
CA SER A 152 -2.31 -45.20 33.77
C SER A 152 -1.16 -45.68 34.66
N GLY A 153 -0.69 -44.85 35.60
CA GLY A 153 0.46 -45.13 36.47
C GLY A 153 1.81 -45.27 35.76
N ARG A 154 1.87 -45.08 34.43
CA ARG A 154 3.11 -45.14 33.64
C ARG A 154 3.63 -43.74 33.38
N LYS A 155 4.95 -43.52 33.52
CA LYS A 155 5.58 -42.29 33.05
C LYS A 155 5.53 -42.26 31.52
N GLN A 156 4.60 -41.50 30.97
CA GLN A 156 4.47 -41.28 29.53
C GLN A 156 4.66 -39.78 29.24
N GLU A 157 5.44 -39.46 28.22
CA GLU A 157 5.63 -38.06 27.81
C GLU A 157 4.36 -37.50 27.17
N LEU A 158 3.99 -36.28 27.58
CA LEU A 158 2.85 -35.54 27.03
C LEU A 158 3.23 -35.01 25.64
N VAL A 159 2.92 -35.78 24.59
CA VAL A 159 3.19 -35.37 23.21
C VAL A 159 1.99 -34.58 22.66
N THR A 160 2.16 -33.26 22.54
CA THR A 160 1.24 -32.43 21.75
C THR A 160 1.59 -32.53 20.27
N LYS A 161 0.74 -33.18 19.47
CA LYS A 161 0.88 -33.17 18.01
C LYS A 161 0.54 -31.78 17.47
N ASN A 162 1.42 -31.22 16.66
CA ASN A 162 1.14 -29.98 15.92
C ASN A 162 -0.02 -30.24 14.94
N GLY A 163 -1.12 -29.49 15.10
CA GLY A 163 -2.27 -29.57 14.20
C GLY A 163 -2.08 -28.75 12.92
N TRP A 164 -2.97 -28.95 11.95
CA TRP A 164 -3.04 -28.10 10.75
C TRP A 164 -3.17 -26.61 11.07
N ASP A 165 -3.87 -26.28 12.16
CA ASP A 165 -4.03 -24.90 12.65
C ASP A 165 -2.69 -24.25 13.04
N ASP A 166 -1.72 -25.01 13.53
CA ASP A 166 -0.42 -24.49 13.96
C ASP A 166 0.50 -24.22 12.79
N ILE A 167 0.44 -25.09 11.78
CA ILE A 167 1.11 -24.88 10.49
C ILE A 167 0.54 -23.60 9.85
N LEU A 168 -0.79 -23.46 9.81
CA LEU A 168 -1.45 -22.29 9.27
C LEU A 168 -1.05 -21.00 10.03
N ALA A 169 -1.03 -21.03 11.36
CA ALA A 169 -0.63 -19.89 12.18
C ALA A 169 0.82 -19.47 11.92
N LYS A 170 1.73 -20.44 11.79
CA LYS A 170 3.14 -20.20 11.45
C LYS A 170 3.28 -19.59 10.06
N VAL A 171 2.55 -20.11 9.07
CA VAL A 171 2.59 -19.59 7.68
C VAL A 171 2.04 -18.17 7.62
N MET A 172 0.89 -17.91 8.26
CA MET A 172 0.26 -16.59 8.26
C MET A 172 1.11 -15.53 8.96
N SER A 173 1.70 -15.87 10.11
CA SER A 173 2.57 -14.95 10.84
C SER A 173 3.88 -14.65 10.11
N ALA A 174 4.45 -15.63 9.39
CA ALA A 174 5.67 -15.47 8.62
C ALA A 174 5.45 -14.78 7.26
N SER A 175 4.31 -15.01 6.61
CA SER A 175 4.11 -14.67 5.19
C SER A 175 3.07 -13.59 4.93
N GLY A 176 2.36 -13.11 5.97
CA GLY A 176 1.26 -12.16 5.79
C GLY A 176 1.64 -10.89 5.03
N ALA A 177 2.79 -10.30 5.34
CA ALA A 177 3.29 -9.12 4.62
C ALA A 177 3.60 -9.42 3.15
N THR A 178 4.24 -10.55 2.89
CA THR A 178 4.60 -11.02 1.55
C THR A 178 3.38 -11.28 0.68
N VAL A 179 2.36 -11.96 1.23
CA VAL A 179 1.11 -12.23 0.50
C VAL A 179 0.41 -10.91 0.13
N VAL A 180 0.27 -9.98 1.07
CA VAL A 180 -0.35 -8.66 0.78
C VAL A 180 0.48 -7.90 -0.26
N MET A 181 1.81 -7.91 -0.14
CA MET A 181 2.68 -7.26 -1.13
C MET A 181 2.54 -7.89 -2.52
N SER A 182 2.58 -9.22 -2.64
CA SER A 182 2.44 -9.93 -3.91
C SER A 182 1.08 -9.69 -4.57
N LEU A 183 -0.02 -9.72 -3.81
CA LEU A 183 -1.35 -9.44 -4.35
C LEU A 183 -1.49 -7.99 -4.80
N THR A 184 -1.00 -7.04 -4.02
CA THR A 184 -1.07 -5.62 -4.37
C THR A 184 -0.15 -5.27 -5.55
N ALA A 185 1.06 -5.83 -5.59
CA ALA A 185 1.98 -5.71 -6.72
C ALA A 185 1.41 -6.34 -7.99
N SER A 186 0.70 -7.48 -7.89
CA SER A 186 -0.01 -8.11 -9.02
C SER A 186 -0.98 -7.13 -9.69
N VAL A 187 -1.84 -6.49 -8.90
CA VAL A 187 -2.77 -5.47 -9.41
C VAL A 187 -2.03 -4.27 -9.98
N ILE A 188 -1.05 -3.73 -9.25
CA ILE A 188 -0.36 -2.51 -9.62
C ILE A 188 0.42 -2.70 -10.91
N LEU A 189 1.24 -3.75 -11.04
CA LEU A 189 2.03 -4.00 -12.25
C LEU A 189 1.14 -4.36 -13.44
N TYR A 190 0.09 -5.17 -13.23
CA TYR A 190 -0.91 -5.44 -14.27
C TYR A 190 -1.52 -4.13 -14.79
N SER A 191 -2.03 -3.28 -13.88
CA SER A 191 -2.69 -2.05 -14.27
C SER A 191 -1.71 -1.04 -14.86
N CYS A 192 -0.47 -1.02 -14.40
CA CYS A 192 0.58 -0.13 -14.92
C CYS A 192 0.85 -0.34 -16.40
N VAL A 193 0.85 -1.59 -16.84
CA VAL A 193 1.17 -1.94 -18.23
C VAL A 193 -0.09 -1.98 -19.09
N LEU A 194 -1.18 -2.57 -18.61
CA LEU A 194 -2.36 -2.86 -19.45
C LEU A 194 -3.51 -1.88 -19.28
N GLU A 195 -3.71 -1.34 -18.07
CA GLU A 195 -4.85 -0.48 -17.73
C GLU A 195 -4.43 0.77 -16.94
N PRO A 196 -3.50 1.60 -17.45
CA PRO A 196 -2.91 2.70 -16.68
C PRO A 196 -3.95 3.76 -16.28
N THR A 197 -5.04 3.89 -17.05
CA THR A 197 -6.14 4.82 -16.77
C THR A 197 -6.91 4.49 -15.49
N ALA A 198 -6.82 3.24 -14.99
CA ALA A 198 -7.50 2.85 -13.76
C ALA A 198 -6.72 3.27 -12.50
N MET A 199 -5.41 3.54 -12.62
CA MET A 199 -4.60 3.96 -11.49
C MET A 199 -4.74 5.46 -11.18
N PRO A 200 -4.51 5.86 -9.92
CA PRO A 200 -4.42 7.27 -9.58
C PRO A 200 -3.29 7.95 -10.36
N VAL A 201 -3.58 9.08 -11.02
CA VAL A 201 -2.65 9.77 -11.92
C VAL A 201 -1.32 10.12 -11.22
N SER A 202 -1.37 10.58 -9.97
CA SER A 202 -0.16 10.87 -9.19
C SER A 202 0.68 9.63 -8.91
N TYR A 203 0.03 8.49 -8.69
CA TYR A 203 0.70 7.22 -8.43
C TYR A 203 1.30 6.63 -9.70
N TRP A 204 0.59 6.66 -10.83
CA TRP A 204 1.15 6.24 -12.12
C TRP A 204 2.38 7.08 -12.50
N LYS A 205 2.29 8.42 -12.38
CA LYS A 205 3.44 9.31 -12.61
C LYS A 205 4.63 8.99 -11.71
N PHE A 206 4.37 8.67 -10.43
CA PHE A 206 5.40 8.21 -9.51
C PHE A 206 6.07 6.92 -9.99
N ILE A 207 5.31 5.89 -10.36
CA ILE A 207 5.85 4.62 -10.88
C ILE A 207 6.68 4.85 -12.15
N MET A 208 6.16 5.62 -13.12
CA MET A 208 6.87 5.94 -14.35
C MET A 208 8.19 6.68 -14.08
N THR A 209 8.20 7.59 -13.10
CA THR A 209 9.44 8.29 -12.73
C THR A 209 10.48 7.32 -12.14
N GLN A 210 10.03 6.34 -11.36
CA GLN A 210 10.92 5.34 -10.78
C GLN A 210 11.42 4.33 -11.81
N SER A 211 10.60 3.93 -12.79
CA SER A 211 10.99 2.95 -13.82
C SER A 211 12.06 3.43 -14.80
N GLY A 212 12.41 4.72 -14.78
CA GLY A 212 13.41 5.28 -15.70
C GLY A 212 12.93 5.44 -17.15
N LEU A 213 11.70 5.04 -17.49
CA LEU A 213 11.17 5.10 -18.86
C LEU A 213 11.13 6.53 -19.42
N PRO A 214 10.65 7.56 -18.68
CA PRO A 214 10.66 8.94 -19.17
C PRO A 214 12.06 9.48 -19.44
N GLN A 215 13.06 9.06 -18.65
CA GLN A 215 14.45 9.48 -18.82
C GLN A 215 15.09 8.82 -20.05
N LYS A 216 14.68 7.58 -20.39
CA LYS A 216 15.21 6.84 -21.54
C LYS A 216 14.56 7.23 -22.86
N PHE A 217 13.24 7.43 -22.87
CA PHE A 217 12.46 7.59 -24.11
C PHE A 217 11.87 8.99 -24.28
N GLY A 218 12.02 9.89 -23.31
CA GLY A 218 11.40 11.21 -23.38
C GLY A 218 9.88 11.10 -23.63
N PRO A 219 9.25 11.99 -24.41
CA PRO A 219 7.82 11.91 -24.71
C PRO A 219 7.36 10.60 -25.39
N MET A 220 8.27 9.84 -26.01
CA MET A 220 7.95 8.62 -26.76
C MET A 220 7.58 7.43 -25.88
N TYR A 221 7.82 7.46 -24.56
CA TYR A 221 7.44 6.34 -23.69
C TYR A 221 5.91 6.11 -23.66
N VAL A 222 5.10 7.16 -23.83
CA VAL A 222 3.63 7.04 -23.83
C VAL A 222 3.13 6.33 -25.10
N PRO A 223 3.46 6.78 -26.33
CA PRO A 223 3.15 6.04 -27.54
C PRO A 223 3.66 4.59 -27.53
N LEU A 224 4.86 4.35 -26.97
CA LEU A 224 5.43 3.01 -26.86
C LEU A 224 4.56 2.09 -25.98
N LEU A 225 4.11 2.57 -24.82
CA LEU A 225 3.21 1.82 -23.94
C LEU A 225 1.81 1.64 -24.56
N ASP A 226 1.34 2.62 -25.32
CA ASP A 226 0.04 2.53 -26.02
C ASP A 226 0.08 1.44 -27.10
N ILE A 227 1.16 1.39 -27.87
CA ILE A 227 1.39 0.36 -28.89
C ILE A 227 1.65 -1.02 -28.27
N PHE A 228 2.37 -1.09 -27.16
CA PHE A 228 2.49 -2.33 -26.39
C PHE A 228 1.11 -2.88 -26.02
N ARG A 229 0.21 -2.02 -25.51
CA ARG A 229 -1.14 -2.41 -25.12
C ARG A 229 -1.99 -2.83 -26.31
N SER A 230 -1.97 -2.08 -27.41
CA SER A 230 -2.75 -2.42 -28.60
C SER A 230 -2.30 -3.77 -29.18
N GLN A 231 -0.99 -4.01 -29.27
CA GLN A 231 -0.44 -5.30 -29.71
C GLN A 231 -0.81 -6.44 -28.75
N PHE A 232 -0.78 -6.20 -27.44
CA PHE A 232 -1.25 -7.21 -26.47
C PHE A 232 -2.72 -7.58 -26.66
N HIS A 233 -3.60 -6.60 -26.90
CA HIS A 233 -5.02 -6.85 -27.16
C HIS A 233 -5.23 -7.60 -28.48
N LEU A 234 -4.56 -7.18 -29.55
CA LEU A 234 -4.60 -7.84 -30.85
C LEU A 234 -4.20 -9.32 -30.74
N LEU A 235 -3.07 -9.60 -30.09
CA LEU A 235 -2.57 -10.96 -29.89
C LEU A 235 -3.54 -11.88 -29.14
N ARG A 236 -4.41 -11.31 -28.30
CA ARG A 236 -5.40 -12.05 -27.52
C ARG A 236 -6.71 -12.28 -28.27
N GLU A 237 -7.05 -11.40 -29.20
CA GLU A 237 -8.26 -11.49 -30.02
C GLU A 237 -8.08 -12.44 -31.21
N LEU A 238 -6.84 -12.79 -31.56
CA LEU A 238 -6.54 -13.74 -32.63
C LEU A 238 -7.14 -15.14 -32.34
N PRO A 239 -7.66 -15.83 -33.38
CA PRO A 239 -8.10 -17.21 -33.27
C PRO A 239 -6.96 -18.14 -32.78
N ARG A 240 -7.33 -19.19 -32.03
CA ARG A 240 -6.37 -20.18 -31.54
C ARG A 240 -5.58 -20.77 -32.71
N GLY A 241 -4.24 -20.66 -32.66
CA GLY A 241 -3.33 -21.17 -33.69
C GLY A 241 -2.80 -20.12 -34.69
N VAL A 242 -3.31 -18.88 -34.65
CA VAL A 242 -2.85 -17.76 -35.51
C VAL A 242 -1.98 -16.74 -34.73
N GLU A 243 -1.62 -17.07 -33.48
CA GLU A 243 -0.87 -16.19 -32.59
C GLU A 243 0.61 -16.09 -33.01
N ASN A 244 0.96 -15.15 -33.90
CA ASN A 244 2.37 -14.87 -34.21
C ASN A 244 3.00 -13.95 -33.16
N ILE A 245 3.29 -14.52 -31.98
CA ILE A 245 3.95 -13.78 -30.89
C ILE A 245 5.47 -13.63 -31.11
N ASN A 246 6.03 -14.41 -32.02
CA ASN A 246 7.47 -14.49 -32.25
C ASN A 246 7.90 -13.54 -33.37
N ILE A 247 9.12 -13.03 -33.27
CA ILE A 247 9.79 -12.40 -34.40
C ILE A 247 10.50 -13.51 -35.18
N PRO A 248 10.36 -13.60 -36.52
CA PRO A 248 11.04 -14.61 -37.31
C PRO A 248 12.56 -14.57 -37.11
N ALA A 249 13.19 -15.76 -37.11
CA ALA A 249 14.64 -15.86 -36.97
C ALA A 249 15.35 -15.11 -38.11
N GLY A 250 16.37 -14.31 -37.78
CA GLY A 250 17.14 -13.51 -38.73
C GLY A 250 16.58 -12.11 -39.01
N VAL A 251 15.36 -11.79 -38.57
CA VAL A 251 14.78 -10.44 -38.68
C VAL A 251 15.19 -9.60 -37.46
N SER A 252 15.61 -8.36 -37.68
CA SER A 252 15.88 -7.44 -36.56
C SER A 252 14.58 -7.00 -35.90
N SER A 253 14.62 -6.67 -34.60
CA SER A 253 13.43 -6.14 -33.93
C SER A 253 12.94 -4.85 -34.56
N ARG A 254 13.86 -4.04 -35.10
CA ARG A 254 13.54 -2.80 -35.80
C ARG A 254 12.74 -3.07 -37.07
N ASP A 255 13.21 -3.98 -37.92
CA ASP A 255 12.59 -4.25 -39.23
C ASP A 255 11.20 -4.86 -39.02
N PHE A 256 11.08 -5.83 -38.10
CA PHE A 256 9.79 -6.41 -37.76
C PHE A 256 8.79 -5.36 -37.26
N VAL A 257 9.21 -4.48 -36.33
CA VAL A 257 8.35 -3.41 -35.80
C VAL A 257 8.00 -2.40 -36.90
N ALA A 258 8.92 -2.07 -37.79
CA ALA A 258 8.68 -1.12 -38.89
C ALA A 258 7.61 -1.63 -39.87
N GLU A 259 7.70 -2.91 -40.24
CA GLU A 259 6.82 -3.53 -41.22
C GLU A 259 5.45 -3.92 -40.65
N ASN A 260 5.41 -4.45 -39.41
CA ASN A 260 4.22 -5.12 -38.87
C ASN A 260 3.50 -4.33 -37.78
N ILE A 261 4.14 -3.33 -37.15
CA ILE A 261 3.59 -2.65 -35.97
C ILE A 261 3.47 -1.13 -36.20
N SER A 262 4.60 -0.43 -36.32
CA SER A 262 4.64 1.01 -36.58
C SER A 262 6.05 1.47 -36.98
N PRO A 263 6.19 2.14 -38.15
CA PRO A 263 7.47 2.69 -38.58
C PRO A 263 7.97 3.80 -37.63
N ASN A 264 7.07 4.58 -37.05
CA ASN A 264 7.42 5.66 -36.11
C ASN A 264 7.99 5.13 -34.78
N ILE A 265 7.55 3.95 -34.33
CA ILE A 265 8.12 3.32 -33.13
C ILE A 265 9.44 2.65 -33.44
N ALA A 266 9.57 2.07 -34.64
CA ALA A 266 10.81 1.42 -35.07
C ALA A 266 12.03 2.35 -35.06
N THR A 267 11.86 3.67 -35.16
CA THR A 267 12.96 4.63 -35.04
C THR A 267 13.66 4.62 -33.67
N LEU A 268 13.00 4.09 -32.64
CA LEU A 268 13.58 3.93 -31.29
C LEU A 268 14.53 2.72 -31.20
N PHE A 269 14.52 1.82 -32.18
CA PHE A 269 15.19 0.52 -32.11
C PHE A 269 16.54 0.58 -32.83
N PRO A 270 17.64 0.20 -32.17
CA PRO A 270 18.90 -0.05 -32.85
C PRO A 270 18.78 -1.25 -33.81
N SER A 271 19.46 -1.21 -34.95
CA SER A 271 19.40 -2.27 -35.98
C SER A 271 20.01 -3.61 -35.54
N HIS A 272 20.93 -3.59 -34.57
CA HIS A 272 21.62 -4.79 -34.08
C HIS A 272 20.88 -5.52 -32.95
N VAL A 273 19.72 -5.01 -32.52
CA VAL A 273 18.96 -5.59 -31.41
C VAL A 273 17.95 -6.60 -31.94
N HIS A 274 18.00 -7.80 -31.35
CA HIS A 274 17.12 -8.91 -31.68
C HIS A 274 16.35 -9.39 -30.44
N HIS A 275 15.09 -9.74 -30.67
CA HIS A 275 14.17 -10.28 -29.66
C HIS A 275 13.44 -11.47 -30.23
N ASP A 276 13.23 -12.50 -29.42
CA ASP A 276 12.43 -13.66 -29.82
C ASP A 276 10.93 -13.32 -29.92
N PHE A 277 10.46 -12.35 -29.14
CA PHE A 277 9.04 -12.02 -28.97
C PHE A 277 8.77 -10.54 -29.24
N GLN A 278 7.69 -10.24 -29.97
CA GLN A 278 7.34 -8.87 -30.33
C GLN A 278 7.04 -7.95 -29.13
N LEU A 279 6.39 -8.47 -28.07
CA LEU A 279 6.13 -7.67 -26.86
C LEU A 279 7.40 -7.46 -26.01
N CYS A 280 8.40 -8.33 -26.10
CA CYS A 280 9.70 -8.06 -25.49
C CYS A 280 10.40 -6.89 -26.21
N ALA A 281 10.34 -6.88 -27.55
CA ALA A 281 10.87 -5.78 -28.35
C ALA A 281 10.25 -4.43 -27.97
N LEU A 282 8.93 -4.37 -27.79
CA LEU A 282 8.24 -3.14 -27.37
C LEU A 282 8.52 -2.74 -25.90
N LEU A 283 8.81 -3.71 -25.02
CA LEU A 283 9.06 -3.43 -23.60
C LEU A 283 10.47 -2.85 -23.37
N HIS A 284 11.47 -3.34 -24.09
CA HIS A 284 12.86 -2.90 -23.97
C HIS A 284 13.53 -2.78 -25.36
N PRO A 285 13.23 -1.72 -26.12
CA PRO A 285 13.64 -1.58 -27.52
C PRO A 285 15.15 -1.36 -27.73
N LEU A 286 15.86 -0.87 -26.71
CA LEU A 286 17.27 -0.48 -26.83
C LEU A 286 18.26 -1.62 -26.59
N THR A 287 17.83 -2.69 -25.93
CA THR A 287 18.72 -3.76 -25.46
C THR A 287 18.04 -5.12 -25.55
N PRO A 288 18.80 -6.20 -25.81
CA PRO A 288 18.24 -7.56 -25.75
C PRO A 288 17.77 -7.89 -24.32
N CYS A 289 16.91 -8.89 -24.14
CA CYS A 289 16.29 -9.24 -22.84
C CYS A 289 17.29 -9.32 -21.66
N THR A 290 18.45 -9.94 -21.87
CA THR A 290 19.50 -10.09 -20.84
C THR A 290 20.25 -8.78 -20.58
N GLY A 291 20.53 -8.02 -21.65
CA GLY A 291 21.12 -6.69 -21.54
C GLY A 291 20.19 -5.72 -20.81
N HIS A 292 18.89 -5.79 -21.07
CA HIS A 292 17.89 -5.00 -20.36
C HIS A 292 17.84 -5.33 -18.86
N ALA A 293 17.95 -6.61 -18.48
CA ALA A 293 18.01 -6.99 -17.08
C ALA A 293 19.20 -6.33 -16.34
N LEU A 294 20.38 -6.28 -16.97
CA LEU A 294 21.57 -5.62 -16.41
C LEU A 294 21.42 -4.09 -16.34
N ASP A 295 20.85 -3.49 -17.36
CA ASP A 295 20.53 -2.05 -17.42
C ASP A 295 19.49 -1.65 -16.35
N VAL A 296 18.49 -2.49 -16.12
CA VAL A 296 17.53 -2.31 -15.01
C VAL A 296 18.25 -2.40 -13.66
N ILE A 297 19.08 -3.43 -13.43
CA ILE A 297 19.79 -3.58 -12.15
C ILE A 297 20.64 -2.34 -11.84
N THR A 298 21.49 -1.91 -12.78
CA THR A 298 22.41 -0.81 -12.57
C THR A 298 21.70 0.54 -12.48
N GLY A 299 20.74 0.80 -13.37
CA GLY A 299 19.97 2.03 -13.39
C GLY A 299 19.06 2.19 -12.17
N GLU A 300 18.35 1.14 -11.78
CA GLU A 300 17.42 1.17 -10.64
C GLU A 300 18.16 1.26 -9.31
N PHE A 301 19.30 0.59 -9.17
CA PHE A 301 20.09 0.68 -7.94
C PHE A 301 20.53 2.13 -7.67
N GLY A 302 20.97 2.87 -8.70
CA GLY A 302 21.34 4.28 -8.56
C GLY A 302 20.14 5.18 -8.18
N ARG A 303 18.98 4.97 -8.80
CA ARG A 303 17.74 5.70 -8.47
C ARG A 303 17.27 5.40 -7.05
N ALA A 304 17.28 4.13 -6.66
CA ALA A 304 16.91 3.66 -5.33
C ALA A 304 17.85 4.22 -4.25
N ALA A 305 19.16 4.22 -4.51
CA ALA A 305 20.17 4.78 -3.60
C ALA A 305 19.94 6.27 -3.35
N LYS A 306 19.63 7.05 -4.40
CA LYS A 306 19.31 8.47 -4.26
C LYS A 306 18.06 8.69 -3.38
N MET A 307 16.99 7.94 -3.63
CA MET A 307 15.74 8.09 -2.90
C MET A 307 15.88 7.65 -1.43
N TYR A 308 16.34 6.42 -1.20
CA TYR A 308 16.43 5.85 0.15
C TYR A 308 17.56 6.43 0.98
N GLY A 309 18.70 6.78 0.35
CA GLY A 309 19.78 7.48 1.04
C GLY A 309 19.28 8.82 1.59
N THR A 310 18.61 9.62 0.76
CA THR A 310 18.03 10.91 1.20
C THR A 310 17.01 10.73 2.32
N LEU A 311 16.06 9.80 2.16
CA LEU A 311 15.01 9.56 3.16
C LEU A 311 15.61 9.09 4.50
N ASN A 312 16.46 8.07 4.46
CA ASN A 312 17.07 7.50 5.66
C ASN A 312 17.98 8.52 6.36
N PHE A 313 18.65 9.39 5.60
CA PHE A 313 19.47 10.46 6.15
C PHE A 313 18.61 11.45 6.94
N ILE A 314 17.51 11.92 6.36
CA ILE A 314 16.56 12.83 7.03
C ILE A 314 16.00 12.19 8.29
N VAL A 315 15.54 10.94 8.22
CA VAL A 315 15.00 10.20 9.37
C VAL A 315 16.05 10.05 10.48
N THR A 316 17.31 9.76 10.10
CA THR A 316 18.42 9.64 11.05
C THR A 316 18.72 10.97 11.73
N LEU A 317 18.74 12.06 10.99
CA LEU A 317 18.92 13.41 11.56
C LEU A 317 17.78 13.78 12.52
N VAL A 318 16.53 13.62 12.12
CA VAL A 318 15.38 14.05 12.93
C VAL A 318 15.26 13.22 14.21
N PHE A 319 15.28 11.89 14.09
CA PHE A 319 14.95 11.00 15.21
C PHE A 319 16.16 10.52 15.99
N GLN A 320 17.36 10.57 15.42
CA GLN A 320 18.56 9.98 16.03
C GLN A 320 19.70 11.00 16.22
N HIS A 321 19.46 12.32 16.13
CA HIS A 321 20.51 13.34 16.31
C HIS A 321 21.37 13.15 17.58
N LYS A 322 20.74 12.84 18.72
CA LYS A 322 21.50 12.60 19.98
C LYS A 322 22.40 11.38 19.90
N ARG A 323 21.95 10.33 19.21
CA ARG A 323 22.70 9.08 19.05
C ARG A 323 23.83 9.24 18.03
N LEU A 324 23.63 10.08 17.02
CA LEU A 324 24.64 10.43 16.03
C LEU A 324 25.86 11.09 16.69
N LEU A 325 25.63 11.97 17.68
CA LEU A 325 26.70 12.63 18.43
C LEU A 325 27.46 11.65 19.34
N ASN A 326 26.77 10.72 19.99
CA ASN A 326 27.40 9.82 20.95
C ASN A 326 28.09 8.61 20.29
N ASN A 327 27.57 8.08 19.18
CA ASN A 327 28.07 6.86 18.53
C ASN A 327 27.95 6.94 16.99
N PRO A 328 28.78 7.75 16.32
CA PRO A 328 28.64 8.02 14.88
C PRO A 328 28.90 6.79 14.00
N LYS A 329 29.86 5.94 14.35
CA LYS A 329 30.22 4.74 13.56
C LYS A 329 29.07 3.73 13.47
N GLU A 330 28.41 3.47 14.59
CA GLU A 330 27.28 2.53 14.66
C GLU A 330 26.06 3.04 13.88
N VAL A 331 25.76 4.34 14.01
CA VAL A 331 24.67 4.98 13.26
C VAL A 331 24.96 4.94 11.76
N ALA A 332 26.21 5.21 11.35
CA ALA A 332 26.63 5.13 9.96
C ALA A 332 26.51 3.70 9.40
N TYR A 333 26.99 2.68 10.13
CA TYR A 333 26.87 1.28 9.72
C TYR A 333 25.41 0.85 9.52
N ARG A 334 24.53 1.15 10.50
CA ARG A 334 23.09 0.86 10.39
C ARG A 334 22.42 1.61 9.26
N TYR A 335 22.80 2.88 9.04
CA TYR A 335 22.30 3.68 7.92
C TYR A 335 22.67 3.03 6.57
N VAL A 336 23.94 2.65 6.39
CA VAL A 336 24.41 2.00 5.15
C VAL A 336 23.71 0.66 4.96
N GLN A 337 23.68 -0.19 5.99
CA GLN A 337 23.03 -1.50 5.92
C GLN A 337 21.54 -1.38 5.58
N SER A 338 20.82 -0.46 6.24
CA SER A 338 19.40 -0.21 5.98
C SER A 338 19.18 0.31 4.55
N THR A 339 20.02 1.22 4.09
CA THR A 339 19.92 1.81 2.75
C THR A 339 20.21 0.77 1.68
N LEU A 340 21.30 0.00 1.80
CA LEU A 340 21.65 -1.06 0.84
C LEU A 340 20.55 -2.12 0.76
N ARG A 341 19.99 -2.55 1.90
CA ARG A 341 18.90 -3.53 1.92
C ARG A 341 17.66 -3.01 1.18
N SER A 342 17.29 -1.74 1.38
CA SER A 342 16.17 -1.13 0.65
C SER A 342 16.43 -0.95 -0.84
N CYS A 343 17.67 -0.63 -1.21
CA CYS A 343 18.07 -0.54 -2.61
C CYS A 343 17.98 -1.92 -3.27
N LEU A 344 18.47 -2.97 -2.60
CA LEU A 344 18.39 -4.34 -3.08
C LEU A 344 16.94 -4.79 -3.26
N PHE A 345 16.09 -4.55 -2.25
CA PHE A 345 14.65 -4.82 -2.35
C PHE A 345 14.01 -4.18 -3.58
N LEU A 346 14.18 -2.86 -3.76
CA LEU A 346 13.55 -2.16 -4.87
C LEU A 346 14.13 -2.58 -6.22
N THR A 347 15.44 -2.83 -6.30
CA THR A 347 16.11 -3.30 -7.52
C THR A 347 15.57 -4.68 -7.92
N VAL A 348 15.45 -5.62 -6.98
CA VAL A 348 14.89 -6.96 -7.24
C VAL A 348 13.40 -6.88 -7.59
N TYR A 349 12.63 -5.98 -6.97
CA TYR A 349 11.24 -5.74 -7.31
C TYR A 349 11.07 -5.30 -8.77
N VAL A 350 11.85 -4.31 -9.22
CA VAL A 350 11.77 -3.79 -10.59
C VAL A 350 12.37 -4.77 -11.61
N LEU A 351 13.45 -5.46 -11.27
CA LEU A 351 13.99 -6.55 -12.09
C LEU A 351 12.92 -7.63 -12.31
N GLY A 352 12.23 -8.06 -11.24
CA GLY A 352 11.09 -8.96 -11.33
C GLY A 352 10.03 -8.42 -12.30
N ALA A 353 9.69 -7.13 -12.17
CA ALA A 353 8.65 -6.49 -12.97
C ALA A 353 8.91 -6.54 -14.48
N PHE A 354 10.16 -6.41 -14.91
CA PHE A 354 10.54 -6.43 -16.33
C PHE A 354 10.95 -7.81 -16.84
N SER A 355 11.65 -8.62 -16.03
CA SER A 355 12.16 -9.93 -16.47
C SER A 355 11.11 -11.04 -16.40
N THR A 356 10.16 -10.99 -15.47
CA THR A 356 9.15 -12.05 -15.31
C THR A 356 8.29 -12.24 -16.56
N PRO A 357 7.77 -11.16 -17.20
CA PRO A 357 7.03 -11.32 -18.45
C PRO A 357 7.86 -11.98 -19.56
N CYS A 358 9.14 -11.62 -19.70
CA CYS A 358 10.02 -12.20 -20.71
C CYS A 358 10.27 -13.70 -20.48
N VAL A 359 10.49 -14.11 -19.23
CA VAL A 359 10.67 -15.53 -18.88
C VAL A 359 9.38 -16.32 -19.09
N LEU A 360 8.23 -15.79 -18.64
CA LEU A 360 6.94 -16.48 -18.80
C LEU A 360 6.52 -16.60 -20.26
N ARG A 361 6.83 -15.62 -21.12
CA ARG A 361 6.60 -15.73 -22.57
C ARG A 361 7.40 -16.86 -23.19
N ARG A 362 8.65 -17.04 -22.76
CA ARG A 362 9.50 -18.15 -23.22
C ARG A 362 8.95 -19.52 -22.80
N ILE A 363 8.37 -19.61 -21.61
CA ILE A 363 7.79 -20.86 -21.07
C ILE A 363 6.43 -21.15 -21.71
N LEU A 364 5.52 -20.18 -21.72
CA LEU A 364 4.14 -20.37 -22.15
C LEU A 364 3.97 -20.34 -23.68
N ARG A 365 4.91 -19.71 -24.40
CA ARG A 365 4.85 -19.51 -25.87
C ARG A 365 3.50 -18.95 -26.34
N LYS A 366 2.84 -18.17 -25.48
CA LYS A 366 1.55 -17.55 -25.70
C LYS A 366 1.47 -16.26 -24.88
N GLU A 367 0.83 -15.23 -25.44
CA GLU A 367 0.47 -14.05 -24.67
C GLU A 367 -0.81 -14.29 -23.87
N SER A 368 -0.74 -13.99 -22.58
CA SER A 368 -1.90 -14.13 -21.69
C SER A 368 -1.88 -13.10 -20.58
N LEU A 369 -3.08 -12.82 -20.06
CA LEU A 369 -3.26 -11.93 -18.90
C LEU A 369 -2.55 -12.48 -17.65
N PHE A 370 -2.43 -13.81 -17.53
CA PHE A 370 -1.78 -14.46 -16.39
C PHE A 370 -0.31 -14.03 -16.25
N ILE A 371 0.39 -13.77 -17.35
CA ILE A 371 1.78 -13.32 -17.34
C ILE A 371 1.95 -12.07 -16.49
N TYR A 372 1.05 -11.09 -16.65
CA TYR A 372 1.14 -9.80 -15.97
C TYR A 372 0.61 -9.85 -14.53
N LEU A 373 -0.35 -10.74 -14.24
CA LEU A 373 -0.78 -10.99 -12.86
C LEU A 373 0.32 -11.70 -12.06
N PHE A 374 0.90 -12.77 -12.63
CA PHE A 374 1.95 -13.54 -11.98
C PHE A 374 3.24 -12.71 -11.83
N ASN A 375 3.51 -11.80 -12.76
CA ASN A 375 4.60 -10.83 -12.67
C ASN A 375 4.63 -10.11 -11.32
N GLY A 376 3.49 -9.53 -10.88
CA GLY A 376 3.47 -8.85 -9.60
C GLY A 376 3.48 -9.78 -8.39
N ILE A 377 3.02 -11.02 -8.52
CA ILE A 377 3.18 -12.02 -7.45
C ILE A 377 4.68 -12.29 -7.21
N LEU A 378 5.42 -12.60 -8.28
CA LEU A 378 6.86 -12.90 -8.21
C LEU A 378 7.67 -11.67 -7.78
N SER A 379 7.38 -10.50 -8.36
CA SER A 379 8.03 -9.24 -7.99
C SER A 379 7.77 -8.87 -6.53
N GLY A 380 6.57 -9.13 -6.01
CA GLY A 380 6.20 -8.86 -4.62
C GLY A 380 6.97 -9.70 -3.59
N LEU A 381 7.49 -10.88 -3.97
CA LEU A 381 8.32 -11.72 -3.08
C LEU A 381 9.62 -11.02 -2.66
N SER A 382 10.10 -10.05 -3.46
CA SER A 382 11.28 -9.23 -3.12
C SER A 382 11.17 -8.56 -1.75
N VAL A 383 9.96 -8.33 -1.23
CA VAL A 383 9.77 -7.72 0.09
C VAL A 383 10.41 -8.52 1.23
N LEU A 384 10.64 -9.82 1.04
CA LEU A 384 11.36 -10.67 1.99
C LEU A 384 12.79 -10.18 2.26
N ILE A 385 13.36 -9.39 1.36
CA ILE A 385 14.67 -8.74 1.52
C ILE A 385 14.60 -7.65 2.59
N GLU A 386 13.46 -7.01 2.81
CA GLU A 386 13.30 -5.95 3.80
C GLU A 386 13.17 -6.46 5.24
N ALA A 387 13.41 -5.60 6.23
CA ALA A 387 13.21 -5.94 7.64
C ALA A 387 11.75 -6.35 7.88
N PRO A 388 11.49 -7.40 8.67
CA PRO A 388 10.12 -7.88 8.96
C PRO A 388 9.13 -6.78 9.37
N GLY A 389 9.58 -5.80 10.18
CA GLY A 389 8.74 -4.66 10.58
C GLY A 389 8.32 -3.75 9.43
N ARG A 390 9.17 -3.59 8.41
CA ARG A 390 8.94 -2.71 7.26
C ARG A 390 8.15 -3.39 6.14
N GLN A 391 8.20 -4.73 6.05
CA GLN A 391 7.49 -5.49 5.02
C GLN A 391 5.99 -5.18 5.01
N MET A 392 5.36 -5.24 6.19
CA MET A 392 3.92 -4.95 6.32
C MET A 392 3.61 -3.47 6.06
N GLU A 393 4.50 -2.55 6.44
CA GLU A 393 4.29 -1.12 6.15
C GLU A 393 4.32 -0.81 4.66
N LEU A 394 5.25 -1.43 3.91
CA LEU A 394 5.32 -1.30 2.45
C LEU A 394 4.10 -1.93 1.78
N ALA A 395 3.69 -3.13 2.21
CA ALA A 395 2.50 -3.80 1.70
C ALA A 395 1.23 -2.95 1.93
N LEU A 396 1.09 -2.35 3.11
CA LEU A 396 -0.02 -1.46 3.46
C LEU A 396 0.06 -0.07 2.80
N TYR A 397 1.24 0.34 2.33
CA TYR A 397 1.37 1.52 1.49
C TYR A 397 0.81 1.26 0.08
N CYS A 398 1.09 0.07 -0.48
CA CYS A 398 0.59 -0.35 -1.79
C CYS A 398 -0.90 -0.72 -1.77
N LEU A 399 -1.41 -1.27 -0.67
CA LEU A 399 -2.77 -1.79 -0.58
C LEU A 399 -3.88 -0.78 -0.93
N PRO A 400 -3.92 0.45 -0.38
CA PRO A 400 -4.91 1.46 -0.78
C PRO A 400 -4.88 1.75 -2.28
N ARG A 401 -3.68 1.78 -2.89
CA ARG A 401 -3.51 2.05 -4.33
C ARG A 401 -4.02 0.90 -5.17
N ALA A 402 -3.73 -0.33 -4.77
CA ALA A 402 -4.28 -1.51 -5.43
C ALA A 402 -5.81 -1.54 -5.33
N LEU A 403 -6.39 -1.29 -4.15
CA LEU A 403 -7.85 -1.26 -3.96
C LEU A 403 -8.54 -0.20 -4.81
N GLU A 404 -8.00 1.02 -4.83
CA GLU A 404 -8.49 2.12 -5.68
C GLU A 404 -8.45 1.73 -7.16
N THR A 405 -7.36 1.09 -7.59
CA THR A 405 -7.16 0.63 -8.96
C THR A 405 -8.15 -0.47 -9.35
N VAL A 406 -8.35 -1.48 -8.49
CA VAL A 406 -9.33 -2.55 -8.72
C VAL A 406 -10.74 -1.97 -8.83
N TRP A 407 -11.10 -1.04 -7.93
CA TRP A 407 -12.39 -0.37 -7.98
C TRP A 407 -12.62 0.36 -9.31
N ASN A 408 -11.63 1.15 -9.76
CA ASN A 408 -11.71 1.87 -11.04
C ASN A 408 -11.77 0.92 -12.25
N MET A 409 -11.04 -0.19 -12.21
CA MET A 409 -11.13 -1.23 -13.25
C MET A 409 -12.53 -1.86 -13.30
N MET A 410 -13.10 -2.20 -12.14
CA MET A 410 -14.46 -2.77 -12.06
C MET A 410 -15.51 -1.79 -12.57
N LEU A 411 -15.36 -0.49 -12.27
CA LEU A 411 -16.23 0.57 -12.81
C LEU A 411 -16.11 0.67 -14.34
N LYS A 412 -14.87 0.70 -14.88
CA LYS A 412 -14.62 0.76 -16.32
C LYS A 412 -15.24 -0.43 -17.07
N ARG A 413 -15.27 -1.61 -16.44
CA ARG A 413 -15.86 -2.83 -17.00
C ARG A 413 -17.37 -2.96 -16.79
N GLY A 414 -18.01 -1.99 -16.14
CA GLY A 414 -19.44 -2.05 -15.81
C GLY A 414 -19.82 -3.11 -14.77
N MET A 415 -18.85 -3.69 -14.06
CA MET A 415 -19.10 -4.74 -13.06
C MET A 415 -19.67 -4.18 -11.76
N VAL A 416 -19.35 -2.93 -11.44
CA VAL A 416 -19.87 -2.22 -10.26
C VAL A 416 -20.38 -0.84 -10.67
N ARG A 417 -21.28 -0.27 -9.85
CA ARG A 417 -21.80 1.07 -10.05
C ARG A 417 -21.21 2.01 -9.02
N ASN A 418 -20.95 3.25 -9.42
CA ASN A 418 -20.44 4.26 -8.50
C ASN A 418 -21.54 4.68 -7.52
N ILE A 419 -21.33 4.45 -6.23
CA ILE A 419 -22.29 4.82 -5.18
C ILE A 419 -22.04 6.28 -4.81
N ARG A 420 -23.09 7.11 -4.92
CA ARG A 420 -23.01 8.51 -4.51
C ARG A 420 -22.59 8.60 -3.04
N ASN A 421 -21.46 9.25 -2.78
CA ASN A 421 -20.87 9.39 -1.43
C ASN A 421 -20.47 8.06 -0.76
N GLY A 422 -20.17 7.02 -1.55
CA GLY A 422 -19.73 5.72 -1.04
C GLY A 422 -18.43 5.81 -0.21
N ASP A 423 -17.60 6.84 -0.45
CA ASP A 423 -16.42 7.15 0.37
C ASP A 423 -16.81 7.47 1.83
N VAL A 424 -17.86 8.25 2.06
CA VAL A 424 -18.32 8.58 3.41
C VAL A 424 -18.91 7.36 4.11
N MET A 425 -19.66 6.53 3.39
CA MET A 425 -20.20 5.29 3.95
C MET A 425 -19.08 4.33 4.37
N LEU A 426 -18.07 4.16 3.50
CA LEU A 426 -16.92 3.32 3.76
C LEU A 426 -16.08 3.86 4.92
N PHE A 427 -15.85 5.17 4.97
CA PHE A 427 -15.16 5.83 6.08
C PHE A 427 -15.91 5.63 7.40
N SER A 428 -17.22 5.79 7.38
CA SER A 428 -18.08 5.63 8.57
C SER A 428 -18.00 4.21 9.12
N ALA A 429 -18.18 3.19 8.28
CA ALA A 429 -18.06 1.79 8.69
C ALA A 429 -16.64 1.46 9.21
N SER A 430 -15.61 1.92 8.51
CA SER A 430 -14.20 1.72 8.90
C SER A 430 -13.90 2.34 10.25
N MET A 431 -14.43 3.54 10.50
CA MET A 431 -14.26 4.25 11.76
C MET A 431 -15.00 3.56 12.91
N GLY A 432 -16.20 3.03 12.66
CA GLY A 432 -16.91 2.20 13.62
C GLY A 432 -16.06 1.03 14.09
N VAL A 433 -15.51 0.24 13.16
CA VAL A 433 -14.60 -0.88 13.47
C VAL A 433 -13.38 -0.41 14.26
N LEU A 434 -12.73 0.66 13.80
CA LEU A 434 -11.51 1.18 14.42
C LEU A 434 -11.76 1.65 15.87
N MET A 435 -12.89 2.33 16.12
CA MET A 435 -13.24 2.81 17.46
C MET A 435 -13.62 1.68 18.40
N THR A 436 -14.29 0.64 17.91
CA THR A 436 -14.55 -0.58 18.68
C THR A 436 -13.26 -1.24 19.14
N LEU A 437 -12.30 -1.42 18.23
CA LEU A 437 -11.00 -2.00 18.55
C LEU A 437 -10.19 -1.11 19.49
N TYR A 438 -10.20 0.20 19.26
CA TYR A 438 -9.48 1.17 20.10
C TYR A 438 -9.93 1.15 21.56
N GLN A 439 -11.23 1.07 21.83
CA GLN A 439 -11.75 1.06 23.20
C GLN A 439 -11.63 -0.31 23.87
N ASN A 440 -11.92 -1.39 23.15
CA ASN A 440 -12.12 -2.71 23.76
C ASN A 440 -10.89 -3.61 23.66
N ASP A 441 -10.07 -3.43 22.62
CA ASP A 441 -8.94 -4.31 22.32
C ASP A 441 -7.70 -3.50 21.88
N PRO A 442 -7.25 -2.50 22.67
CA PRO A 442 -6.14 -1.61 22.28
C PRO A 442 -4.82 -2.36 22.04
N SER A 443 -4.66 -3.57 22.58
CA SER A 443 -3.49 -4.42 22.35
C SER A 443 -3.28 -4.82 20.89
N VAL A 444 -4.35 -4.79 20.09
CA VAL A 444 -4.32 -5.18 18.67
C VAL A 444 -3.78 -4.05 17.78
N ILE A 445 -3.89 -2.81 18.26
CA ILE A 445 -3.45 -1.63 17.51
C ILE A 445 -1.93 -1.45 17.74
N ASN A 446 -1.20 -1.19 16.66
CA ASN A 446 0.23 -0.89 16.73
C ASN A 446 0.49 0.30 17.69
N LYS A 447 1.53 0.20 18.54
CA LYS A 447 1.84 1.17 19.60
C LYS A 447 1.93 2.63 19.11
N HIS A 448 2.51 2.88 17.94
CA HIS A 448 2.60 4.23 17.39
C HIS A 448 1.22 4.79 17.05
N TYR A 449 0.38 3.98 16.41
CA TYR A 449 -1.01 4.34 16.09
C TYR A 449 -1.84 4.54 17.35
N LEU A 450 -1.72 3.64 18.32
CA LEU A 450 -2.41 3.75 19.60
C LEU A 450 -2.04 5.04 20.33
N THR A 451 -0.78 5.45 20.29
CA THR A 451 -0.31 6.72 20.88
C THR A 451 -0.98 7.92 20.21
N VAL A 452 -1.06 7.92 18.88
CA VAL A 452 -1.73 9.00 18.13
C VAL A 452 -3.23 9.01 18.44
N LEU A 453 -3.92 7.88 18.38
CA LEU A 453 -5.34 7.77 18.71
C LEU A 453 -5.62 8.23 20.15
N THR A 454 -4.76 7.85 21.10
CA THR A 454 -4.90 8.27 22.50
C THR A 454 -4.72 9.77 22.67
N ARG A 455 -3.83 10.41 21.91
CA ARG A 455 -3.68 11.87 21.92
C ARG A 455 -4.90 12.59 21.32
N VAL A 456 -5.49 12.02 20.28
CA VAL A 456 -6.61 12.61 19.54
C VAL A 456 -7.94 12.41 20.27
N PHE A 457 -8.27 11.17 20.61
CA PHE A 457 -9.55 10.81 21.21
C PHE A 457 -9.54 10.89 22.74
N GLY A 458 -8.38 10.73 23.38
CA GLY A 458 -8.25 10.56 24.82
C GLY A 458 -8.55 9.12 25.26
N ARG A 459 -8.24 8.81 26.53
CA ARG A 459 -8.75 7.61 27.20
C ARG A 459 -10.20 7.90 27.59
N ASN A 460 -11.14 7.20 26.98
CA ASN A 460 -12.58 7.44 27.12
C ASN A 460 -13.28 6.28 27.81
#